data_AF-A0A9C6T1E9-F1
#
_entry.id   AF-A0A9C6T1E9-F1
#
_cell.length_a   1.000
_cell.length_b   1.000
_cell.length_c   1.000
_cell.angle_alpha   90.00
_cell.angle_beta   90.00
_cell.angle_gamma   90.00
#
_symmetry.space_group_name_H-M   'P 1'
#
loop_
_entity.id
_entity.type
_entity.pdbx_description
1 polymer ?
#
loop_
_entity_poly.entity_id
_entity_poly.type
_entity_poly.pdbx_seq_one_letter_code
_entity_poly.pdbx_strand_id
1 'polypeptide(L)'
;MVGSKLASFDGKKAIRGGIPFVFPQFGAWSFGPQHGFARITRWHLDRAPERLHNGDVEAIFSLMDNEFTRSIWNYQFRITYRLILREKELHFHIGVYNPSKDLSFTFNMLLHTYLKVPDVRRCQITGLQGCHFIDKTREGALYQEGREVVTVNEWTDRIYQHTPQEHVITNVVSGRKMRLHKYNFPDTVIWNPWIDRSREMSDFGDDEFPNMLCVEAGNVSAPVILLPGTAFEASQILQVAKCPYYKPTKDRLVNINYNTVGESYHSTSHTTGSFIDVVSEVQRRQMPFD
;
A
#
# COMPACT_ATOMS: atom_id res chain seq x y z
N MET A 1 8.15 0.12 3.05
CA MET A 1 7.56 -0.11 1.72
C MET A 1 8.66 -0.51 0.76
N VAL A 2 8.32 -1.08 -0.40
CA VAL A 2 9.28 -1.44 -1.47
C VAL A 2 8.83 -0.83 -2.80
N GLY A 3 9.80 -0.38 -3.59
CA GLY A 3 9.64 -0.01 -5.00
C GLY A 3 10.40 -1.00 -5.88
N SER A 4 9.95 -1.17 -7.12
CA SER A 4 10.73 -1.92 -8.11
C SER A 4 12.03 -1.20 -8.42
N LYS A 5 13.11 -1.94 -8.68
CA LYS A 5 14.37 -1.38 -9.18
C LYS A 5 14.23 -0.82 -10.60
N LEU A 6 13.21 -1.26 -11.36
CA LEU A 6 12.90 -0.80 -12.71
C LEU A 6 11.83 0.31 -12.73
N ALA A 7 11.42 0.80 -11.56
CA ALA A 7 10.44 1.89 -11.47
C ALA A 7 10.99 3.17 -12.13
N SER A 8 10.16 3.80 -12.97
CA SER A 8 10.45 5.13 -13.52
C SER A 8 9.89 6.23 -12.60
N PHE A 9 10.65 7.32 -12.47
CA PHE A 9 10.31 8.51 -11.68
C PHE A 9 10.20 9.78 -12.54
N ASP A 10 9.98 9.61 -13.85
CA ASP A 10 9.91 10.70 -14.84
C ASP A 10 8.55 11.42 -14.87
N GLY A 11 7.60 11.01 -14.03
CA GLY A 11 6.25 11.57 -13.96
C GLY A 11 5.34 11.19 -15.14
N LYS A 12 5.76 10.31 -16.06
CA LYS A 12 4.96 9.91 -17.23
C LYS A 12 4.11 8.66 -16.97
N LYS A 13 4.53 7.82 -16.02
CA LYS A 13 3.84 6.58 -15.64
C LYS A 13 3.70 6.51 -14.13
N ALA A 14 2.77 5.67 -13.67
CA ALA A 14 2.63 5.38 -12.26
C ALA A 14 3.93 4.74 -11.72
N ILE A 15 4.36 5.16 -10.53
CA ILE A 15 5.54 4.58 -9.88
C ILE A 15 5.22 3.13 -9.48
N ARG A 16 6.09 2.19 -9.87
CA ARG A 16 5.97 0.78 -9.50
C ARG A 16 6.44 0.55 -8.06
N GLY A 17 5.51 0.69 -7.13
CA GLY A 17 5.70 0.37 -5.71
C GLY A 17 5.48 1.58 -4.78
N GLY A 18 5.90 1.45 -3.53
CA GLY A 18 5.53 2.41 -2.49
C GLY A 18 4.06 2.26 -2.11
N ILE A 19 3.28 3.34 -2.22
CA ILE A 19 1.83 3.34 -1.95
C ILE A 19 1.12 4.17 -3.03
N PRO A 20 0.95 3.65 -4.27
CA PRO A 20 0.19 4.35 -5.30
C PRO A 20 -1.25 4.62 -4.85
N PHE A 21 -1.73 5.83 -5.16
CA PHE A 21 -3.08 6.27 -4.82
C PHE A 21 -4.04 5.98 -5.99
N VAL A 22 -4.98 5.05 -5.78
CA VAL A 22 -5.95 4.63 -6.79
C VAL A 22 -7.22 5.48 -6.63
N PHE A 23 -7.58 6.24 -7.66
CA PHE A 23 -8.81 7.05 -7.76
C PHE A 23 -8.99 7.57 -9.19
N PRO A 24 -10.22 7.69 -9.73
CA PRO A 24 -11.52 7.36 -9.12
C PRO A 24 -11.96 5.92 -9.43
N GLN A 25 -11.09 5.10 -10.00
CA GLN A 25 -11.43 3.75 -10.44
C GLN A 25 -10.36 2.76 -9.97
N PHE A 26 -10.80 1.61 -9.46
CA PHE A 26 -9.93 0.46 -9.24
C PHE A 26 -10.02 -0.51 -10.43
N GLY A 27 -8.88 -1.01 -10.89
CA GLY A 27 -8.82 -1.91 -12.06
C GLY A 27 -8.99 -1.18 -13.39
N ALA A 28 -9.35 -1.93 -14.43
CA ALA A 28 -9.54 -1.41 -15.77
C ALA A 28 -10.92 -0.73 -15.92
N TRP A 29 -10.99 0.22 -16.85
CA TRP A 29 -12.20 0.97 -17.22
C TRP A 29 -12.03 1.58 -18.62
N SER A 30 -13.13 1.98 -19.24
CA SER A 30 -13.14 2.51 -20.60
C SER A 30 -12.65 3.95 -20.72
N PHE A 31 -12.60 4.70 -19.62
CA PHE A 31 -12.41 6.15 -19.66
C PHE A 31 -10.95 6.59 -19.52
N GLY A 32 -10.07 5.72 -19.04
CA GLY A 32 -8.69 6.11 -18.78
C GLY A 32 -7.77 4.95 -18.38
N PRO A 33 -6.60 5.26 -17.82
CA PRO A 33 -5.63 4.24 -17.45
C PRO A 33 -6.15 3.38 -16.29
N GLN A 34 -5.72 2.12 -16.25
CA GLN A 34 -6.01 1.22 -15.14
C GLN A 34 -5.65 1.90 -13.80
N HIS A 35 -6.50 1.73 -12.79
CA HIS A 35 -6.41 2.34 -11.46
C HIS A 35 -6.59 3.87 -11.43
N GLY A 36 -7.22 4.43 -12.46
CA GLY A 36 -7.54 5.85 -12.54
C GLY A 36 -6.31 6.73 -12.70
N PHE A 37 -6.49 8.02 -12.45
CA PHE A 37 -5.50 9.05 -12.77
C PHE A 37 -4.74 9.60 -11.56
N ALA A 38 -5.20 9.39 -10.31
CA ALA A 38 -4.59 10.06 -9.15
C ALA A 38 -3.11 9.71 -8.94
N ARG A 39 -2.68 8.49 -9.32
CA ARG A 39 -1.28 8.04 -9.26
C ARG A 39 -0.37 8.53 -10.40
N ILE A 40 -0.93 9.22 -11.40
CA ILE A 40 -0.18 9.79 -12.53
C ILE A 40 -0.39 11.30 -12.68
N THR A 41 -1.20 11.91 -11.81
CA THR A 41 -1.37 13.36 -11.75
C THR A 41 -0.46 13.92 -10.67
N ARG A 42 0.12 15.10 -10.92
CA ARG A 42 0.92 15.81 -9.91
C ARG A 42 0.00 16.43 -8.84
N TRP A 43 0.27 16.10 -7.58
CA TRP A 43 -0.44 16.67 -6.44
C TRP A 43 0.16 18.02 -6.04
N HIS A 44 -0.68 18.91 -5.52
CA HIS A 44 -0.23 20.12 -4.87
C HIS A 44 0.27 19.80 -3.46
N LEU A 45 1.34 20.44 -3.02
CA LEU A 45 1.88 20.34 -1.67
C LEU A 45 1.34 21.51 -0.85
N ASP A 46 0.18 21.32 -0.22
CA ASP A 46 -0.49 22.33 0.61
C ASP A 46 0.35 22.69 1.85
N ARG A 47 0.98 21.69 2.48
CA ARG A 47 1.89 21.85 3.61
C ARG A 47 3.12 20.96 3.44
N ALA A 48 4.30 21.59 3.34
CA ALA A 48 5.57 20.88 3.32
C ALA A 48 5.80 20.08 4.61
N PRO A 49 6.63 19.00 4.57
CA PRO A 49 6.95 18.23 5.75
C PRO A 49 7.45 19.09 6.91
N GLU A 50 6.71 19.13 8.00
CA GLU A 50 7.01 19.96 9.18
C GLU A 50 7.02 19.10 10.44
N ARG A 51 8.01 19.31 11.31
CA ARG A 51 8.09 18.64 12.62
C ARG A 51 7.15 19.34 13.60
N LEU A 52 6.21 18.60 14.17
CA LEU A 52 5.26 19.06 15.17
C LEU A 52 5.90 19.08 16.57
N HIS A 53 5.24 19.76 17.51
CA HIS A 53 5.73 19.89 18.90
C HIS A 53 5.92 18.56 19.62
N ASN A 54 5.14 17.54 19.26
CA ASN A 54 5.23 16.20 19.83
C ASN A 54 6.32 15.32 19.17
N GLY A 55 7.07 15.86 18.20
CA GLY A 55 8.14 15.17 17.48
C GLY A 55 7.71 14.45 16.20
N ASP A 56 6.40 14.33 15.93
CA ASP A 56 5.87 13.78 14.68
C ASP A 56 6.20 14.68 13.49
N VAL A 57 6.13 14.15 12.26
CA VAL A 57 6.27 14.93 11.02
C VAL A 57 4.99 14.85 10.22
N GLU A 58 4.47 16.00 9.79
CA GLU A 58 3.26 16.10 8.98
C GLU A 58 3.53 16.70 7.60
N ALA A 59 2.87 16.17 6.57
CA ALA A 59 2.73 16.81 5.27
C ALA A 59 1.28 16.73 4.78
N ILE A 60 0.83 17.72 4.01
CA ILE A 60 -0.52 17.77 3.44
C ILE A 60 -0.41 18.01 1.94
N PHE A 61 -1.10 17.17 1.18
CA PHE A 61 -1.21 17.25 -0.27
C PHE A 61 -2.68 17.43 -0.66
N SER A 62 -2.91 18.03 -1.82
CA SER A 62 -4.22 18.04 -2.45
C SER A 62 -4.17 17.69 -3.93
N LEU A 63 -5.27 17.15 -4.43
CA LEU A 63 -5.51 16.95 -5.85
C LEU A 63 -6.90 17.48 -6.18
N MET A 64 -6.96 18.45 -7.06
CA MET A 64 -8.20 18.97 -7.62
C MET A 64 -8.33 18.54 -9.07
N ASP A 65 -9.54 18.60 -9.60
CA ASP A 65 -9.74 18.43 -11.02
C ASP A 65 -8.95 19.47 -11.84
N ASN A 66 -8.56 19.08 -13.04
CA ASN A 66 -7.94 19.91 -14.06
C ASN A 66 -8.40 19.45 -15.45
N GLU A 67 -7.90 20.07 -16.52
CA GLU A 67 -8.27 19.72 -17.89
C GLU A 67 -8.07 18.23 -18.20
N PHE A 68 -6.92 17.66 -17.81
CA PHE A 68 -6.61 16.25 -18.02
C PHE A 68 -7.53 15.30 -17.25
N THR A 69 -7.82 15.58 -15.97
CA THR A 69 -8.72 14.71 -15.21
C THR A 69 -10.15 14.83 -15.72
N ARG A 70 -10.59 16.04 -16.10
CA ARG A 70 -11.94 16.28 -16.65
C ARG A 70 -12.12 15.66 -18.04
N SER A 71 -11.07 15.52 -18.84
CA SER A 71 -11.15 14.81 -20.13
C SER A 71 -11.33 13.30 -19.97
N ILE A 72 -10.96 12.73 -18.82
CA ILE A 72 -11.16 11.31 -18.48
C ILE A 72 -12.48 11.12 -17.73
N TRP A 73 -12.73 11.95 -16.72
CA TRP A 73 -13.86 11.84 -15.79
C TRP A 73 -14.31 13.26 -15.43
N ASN A 74 -15.35 13.74 -16.11
CA ASN A 74 -15.78 15.14 -16.10
C ASN A 74 -16.57 15.53 -14.83
N TYR A 75 -15.93 15.45 -13.68
CA TYR A 75 -16.46 15.90 -12.40
C TYR A 75 -15.50 16.88 -11.74
N GLN A 76 -16.08 17.82 -10.98
CA GLN A 76 -15.30 18.62 -10.05
C GLN A 76 -15.06 17.80 -8.79
N PHE A 77 -13.86 17.84 -8.24
CA PHE A 77 -13.53 17.15 -7.00
C PHE A 77 -12.35 17.83 -6.30
N ARG A 78 -12.24 17.59 -4.98
CA ARG A 78 -11.02 17.87 -4.23
C ARG A 78 -10.67 16.69 -3.35
N ILE A 79 -9.45 16.20 -3.47
CA ILE A 79 -8.86 15.22 -2.56
C ILE A 79 -7.89 15.96 -1.65
N THR A 80 -7.97 15.72 -0.35
CA THR A 80 -6.95 16.11 0.64
C THR A 80 -6.30 14.86 1.18
N TYR A 81 -4.98 14.84 1.24
CA TYR A 81 -4.20 13.71 1.71
C TYR A 81 -3.16 14.18 2.74
N ARG A 82 -3.44 13.89 4.00
CA ARG A 82 -2.60 14.24 5.14
C ARG A 82 -1.83 13.02 5.62
N LEU A 83 -0.52 13.16 5.67
CA LEU A 83 0.43 12.14 6.13
C LEU A 83 1.02 12.56 7.47
N ILE A 84 1.02 11.65 8.44
CA ILE A 84 1.70 11.87 9.72
C ILE A 84 2.66 10.70 9.97
N LEU A 85 3.95 11.00 9.99
CA LEU A 85 5.00 10.07 10.36
C LEU A 85 5.28 10.20 11.86
N ARG A 86 5.08 9.09 12.57
CA ARG A 86 5.42 8.91 13.98
C ARG A 86 6.56 7.91 14.12
N GLU A 87 7.07 7.71 15.34
CA GLU A 87 8.20 6.81 15.61
C GLU A 87 8.00 5.38 15.04
N LYS A 88 6.77 4.83 15.16
CA LYS A 88 6.45 3.46 14.75
C LYS A 88 5.25 3.35 13.82
N GLU A 89 4.68 4.49 13.41
CA GLU A 89 3.42 4.54 12.69
C GLU A 89 3.50 5.53 11.53
N LEU A 90 2.83 5.19 10.44
CA LEU A 90 2.53 6.12 9.35
C LEU A 90 1.02 6.20 9.20
N HIS A 91 0.48 7.39 9.44
CA HIS A 91 -0.95 7.69 9.36
C HIS A 91 -1.26 8.35 8.03
N PHE A 92 -2.39 7.96 7.47
CA PHE A 92 -2.93 8.42 6.21
C PHE A 92 -4.35 8.89 6.47
N HIS A 93 -4.62 10.18 6.33
CA HIS A 93 -5.96 10.73 6.41
C HIS A 93 -6.35 11.28 5.04
N ILE A 94 -7.49 10.85 4.53
CA ILE A 94 -7.94 11.16 3.18
C ILE A 94 -9.34 11.74 3.25
N GLY A 95 -9.53 12.89 2.60
CA GLY A 95 -10.85 13.47 2.34
C GLY A 95 -11.08 13.58 0.84
N VAL A 96 -12.27 13.20 0.38
CA VAL A 96 -12.75 13.45 -0.99
C VAL A 96 -13.99 14.32 -0.89
N TYR A 97 -13.96 15.51 -1.49
CA TYR A 97 -15.04 16.47 -1.47
C TYR A 97 -15.64 16.63 -2.87
N ASN A 98 -16.98 16.64 -2.94
CA ASN A 98 -17.73 17.00 -4.13
C ASN A 98 -18.16 18.48 -4.05
N PRO A 99 -17.48 19.41 -4.74
CA PRO A 99 -17.85 20.83 -4.75
C PRO A 99 -19.04 21.15 -5.67
N SER A 100 -19.55 20.16 -6.41
CA SER A 100 -20.71 20.36 -7.28
C SER A 100 -21.93 20.78 -6.48
N LYS A 101 -22.84 21.53 -7.12
CA LYS A 101 -24.12 21.96 -6.52
C LYS A 101 -25.27 21.00 -6.83
N ASP A 102 -25.13 20.20 -7.88
CA ASP A 102 -26.22 19.43 -8.49
C ASP A 102 -25.80 18.03 -8.96
N LEU A 103 -24.51 17.80 -9.25
CA LEU A 103 -24.01 16.52 -9.75
C LEU A 103 -23.40 15.65 -8.65
N SER A 104 -24.02 14.49 -8.41
CA SER A 104 -23.38 13.38 -7.69
C SER A 104 -22.33 12.71 -8.59
N PHE A 105 -21.31 12.10 -7.99
CA PHE A 105 -20.39 11.22 -8.71
C PHE A 105 -20.14 9.92 -7.95
N THR A 106 -19.63 8.92 -8.66
CA THR A 106 -19.23 7.65 -8.09
C THR A 106 -17.74 7.42 -8.23
N PHE A 107 -17.12 6.80 -7.23
CA PHE A 107 -15.70 6.49 -7.28
C PHE A 107 -15.34 5.24 -6.48
N ASN A 108 -14.26 4.58 -6.87
CA ASN A 108 -13.47 3.70 -6.03
C ASN A 108 -12.23 4.42 -5.54
N MET A 109 -11.73 3.99 -4.38
CA MET A 109 -10.47 4.49 -3.84
C MET A 109 -9.71 3.39 -3.13
N LEU A 110 -8.40 3.35 -3.32
CA LEU A 110 -7.54 2.35 -2.68
C LEU A 110 -6.10 2.87 -2.51
N LEU A 111 -5.48 2.50 -1.39
CA LEU A 111 -4.05 2.69 -1.15
C LEU A 111 -3.30 1.41 -1.48
N HIS A 112 -2.63 1.39 -2.63
CA HIS A 112 -1.98 0.20 -3.19
C HIS A 112 -0.64 -0.08 -2.48
N THR A 113 -0.69 -0.48 -1.22
CA THR A 113 0.48 -0.51 -0.33
C THR A 113 1.40 -1.70 -0.64
N TYR A 114 2.62 -1.45 -1.12
CA TYR A 114 3.67 -2.45 -1.34
C TYR A 114 4.51 -2.64 -0.07
N LEU A 115 4.23 -3.69 0.69
CA LEU A 115 5.04 -4.07 1.84
C LEU A 115 6.33 -4.73 1.37
N LYS A 116 7.46 -4.29 1.92
CA LYS A 116 8.74 -4.98 1.76
C LYS A 116 8.73 -6.22 2.66
N VAL A 117 9.00 -7.38 2.09
CA VAL A 117 9.08 -8.64 2.82
C VAL A 117 10.35 -9.39 2.42
N PRO A 118 10.98 -10.20 3.30
CA PRO A 118 12.11 -11.02 2.91
C PRO A 118 11.70 -12.10 1.91
N ASP A 119 10.53 -12.71 2.14
CA ASP A 119 9.96 -13.75 1.28
C ASP A 119 8.44 -13.81 1.48
N VAL A 120 7.67 -13.53 0.42
CA VAL A 120 6.20 -13.53 0.44
C VAL A 120 5.62 -14.87 0.87
N ARG A 121 6.28 -15.98 0.57
CA ARG A 121 5.84 -17.34 0.92
C ARG A 121 5.84 -17.58 2.43
N ARG A 122 6.61 -16.79 3.17
CA ARG A 122 6.72 -16.85 4.63
C ARG A 122 5.79 -15.86 5.32
N CYS A 123 5.13 -14.98 4.58
CA CYS A 123 4.22 -14.00 5.15
C CYS A 123 2.90 -14.66 5.55
N GLN A 124 2.35 -14.17 6.65
CA GLN A 124 1.06 -14.60 7.18
C GLN A 124 0.20 -13.37 7.44
N ILE A 125 -1.03 -13.38 6.95
CA ILE A 125 -1.99 -12.28 7.11
C ILE A 125 -3.17 -12.80 7.96
N THR A 126 -3.50 -12.10 9.03
CA THR A 126 -4.66 -12.41 9.88
C THR A 126 -5.79 -11.41 9.69
N GLY A 127 -6.98 -11.77 10.18
CA GLY A 127 -8.17 -10.91 10.14
C GLY A 127 -8.97 -11.02 8.83
N LEU A 128 -8.75 -12.08 8.04
CA LEU A 128 -9.50 -12.34 6.80
C LEU A 128 -10.38 -13.60 6.87
N GLN A 129 -10.27 -14.40 7.93
CA GLN A 129 -11.10 -15.59 8.11
C GLN A 129 -12.59 -15.23 8.11
N GLY A 130 -13.40 -16.02 7.40
CA GLY A 130 -14.82 -15.82 7.22
C GLY A 130 -15.21 -14.75 6.20
N CYS A 131 -14.27 -13.93 5.73
CA CYS A 131 -14.54 -12.92 4.71
C CYS A 131 -14.77 -13.57 3.34
N HIS A 132 -15.67 -12.98 2.56
CA HIS A 132 -15.79 -13.32 1.14
C HIS A 132 -14.74 -12.58 0.34
N PHE A 133 -14.25 -13.20 -0.73
CA PHE A 133 -13.32 -12.55 -1.65
C PHE A 133 -13.57 -12.93 -3.10
N ILE A 134 -13.33 -11.96 -3.99
CA ILE A 134 -13.30 -12.15 -5.44
C ILE A 134 -11.86 -12.50 -5.82
N ASP A 135 -11.65 -13.64 -6.48
CA ASP A 135 -10.34 -14.04 -7.00
C ASP A 135 -10.22 -13.76 -8.50
N LYS A 136 -9.49 -12.70 -8.86
CA LYS A 136 -9.33 -12.33 -10.28
C LYS A 136 -8.44 -13.30 -11.06
N THR A 137 -7.68 -14.15 -10.36
CA THR A 137 -6.88 -15.21 -11.01
C THR A 137 -7.73 -16.44 -11.35
N ARG A 138 -8.99 -16.46 -10.93
CA ARG A 138 -10.00 -17.50 -11.18
C ARG A 138 -11.27 -16.88 -11.76
N GLU A 139 -11.10 -16.07 -12.80
CA GLU A 139 -12.21 -15.45 -13.57
C GLU A 139 -13.16 -14.57 -12.73
N GLY A 140 -12.69 -14.07 -11.57
CA GLY A 140 -13.51 -13.26 -10.67
C GLY A 140 -14.50 -14.09 -9.85
N ALA A 141 -14.26 -15.39 -9.69
CA ALA A 141 -15.09 -16.24 -8.84
C ALA A 141 -15.07 -15.78 -7.37
N LEU A 142 -16.22 -15.96 -6.71
CA LEU A 142 -16.43 -15.61 -5.30
C LEU A 142 -16.13 -16.82 -4.41
N TYR A 143 -15.34 -16.60 -3.38
CA TYR A 143 -14.97 -17.60 -2.38
C TYR A 143 -15.17 -17.06 -0.96
N GLN A 144 -15.12 -17.94 0.03
CA GLN A 144 -15.03 -17.58 1.45
C GLN A 144 -13.72 -18.11 2.04
N GLU A 145 -13.02 -17.27 2.80
CA GLU A 145 -11.75 -17.62 3.41
C GLU A 145 -11.95 -18.45 4.69
N GLY A 146 -11.73 -19.76 4.61
CA GLY A 146 -11.81 -20.65 5.77
C GLY A 146 -10.58 -20.59 6.69
N ARG A 147 -9.42 -20.15 6.17
CA ARG A 147 -8.15 -20.17 6.90
C ARG A 147 -8.11 -19.06 7.95
N GLU A 148 -7.64 -19.39 9.14
CA GLU A 148 -7.32 -18.39 10.18
C GLU A 148 -6.22 -17.44 9.71
N VAL A 149 -5.28 -17.97 8.94
CA VAL A 149 -4.10 -17.27 8.42
C VAL A 149 -4.01 -17.43 6.92
N VAL A 150 -3.97 -16.30 6.21
CA VAL A 150 -3.77 -16.28 4.76
C VAL A 150 -2.27 -16.29 4.44
N THR A 151 -1.88 -17.19 3.55
CA THR A 151 -0.53 -17.29 2.96
C THR A 151 -0.63 -17.16 1.43
N VAL A 152 0.46 -16.68 0.82
CA VAL A 152 0.57 -16.44 -0.63
C VAL A 152 1.69 -17.30 -1.20
N ASN A 153 1.32 -18.30 -2.00
CA ASN A 153 2.25 -19.29 -2.59
C ASN A 153 2.09 -19.42 -4.11
N GLU A 154 1.33 -18.51 -4.73
CA GLU A 154 1.01 -18.48 -6.16
C GLU A 154 0.64 -17.05 -6.57
N TRP A 155 0.43 -16.83 -7.87
CA TRP A 155 -0.17 -15.59 -8.36
C TRP A 155 -1.48 -15.32 -7.64
N THR A 156 -1.57 -14.18 -6.97
CA THR A 156 -2.70 -13.81 -6.13
C THR A 156 -3.17 -12.40 -6.49
N ASP A 157 -4.46 -12.24 -6.76
CA ASP A 157 -5.16 -10.97 -6.94
C ASP A 157 -6.57 -11.13 -6.38
N ARG A 158 -6.70 -10.93 -5.06
CA ARG A 158 -7.92 -11.20 -4.30
C ARG A 158 -8.46 -9.93 -3.68
N ILE A 159 -9.74 -9.64 -3.90
CA ILE A 159 -10.47 -8.53 -3.26
C ILE A 159 -11.29 -9.12 -2.12
N TYR A 160 -10.81 -9.03 -0.88
CA TYR A 160 -11.59 -9.39 0.29
C TYR A 160 -12.59 -8.27 0.60
N GLN A 161 -13.86 -8.63 0.72
CA GLN A 161 -14.97 -7.68 0.87
C GLN A 161 -15.37 -7.55 2.35
N HIS A 162 -15.73 -6.33 2.76
CA HIS A 162 -16.26 -6.02 4.10
C HIS A 162 -15.40 -6.59 5.25
N THR A 163 -14.08 -6.48 5.14
CA THR A 163 -13.16 -7.05 6.12
C THR A 163 -13.13 -6.24 7.41
N PRO A 164 -12.68 -6.83 8.54
CA PRO A 164 -12.34 -6.11 9.74
C PRO A 164 -11.40 -4.92 9.48
N GLN A 165 -11.45 -3.94 10.37
CA GLN A 165 -10.61 -2.74 10.29
C GLN A 165 -9.12 -3.02 10.50
N GLU A 166 -8.75 -4.19 11.05
CA GLU A 166 -7.37 -4.51 11.39
C GLU A 166 -6.88 -5.80 10.73
N HIS A 167 -5.66 -5.73 10.18
CA HIS A 167 -4.92 -6.88 9.66
C HIS A 167 -3.49 -6.88 10.21
N VAL A 168 -2.99 -8.06 10.58
CA VAL A 168 -1.60 -8.23 11.01
C VAL A 168 -0.86 -9.08 9.98
N ILE A 169 0.20 -8.52 9.44
CA ILE A 169 1.12 -9.18 8.50
C ILE A 169 2.39 -9.52 9.25
N THR A 170 2.70 -10.80 9.42
CA THR A 170 3.94 -11.25 10.07
C THR A 170 5.05 -11.51 9.04
N ASN A 171 6.27 -11.65 9.54
CA ASN A 171 7.47 -11.92 8.73
C ASN A 171 7.74 -10.82 7.68
N VAL A 172 7.40 -9.57 8.00
CA VAL A 172 7.92 -8.41 7.26
C VAL A 172 9.41 -8.18 7.60
N VAL A 173 10.05 -7.15 7.04
CA VAL A 173 11.49 -6.89 7.21
C VAL A 173 11.96 -7.01 8.66
N SER A 174 13.08 -7.72 8.86
CA SER A 174 13.69 -8.00 10.17
C SER A 174 12.82 -8.82 11.13
N GLY A 175 11.92 -9.67 10.62
CA GLY A 175 11.08 -10.55 11.44
C GLY A 175 10.01 -9.79 12.25
N ARG A 176 9.71 -8.55 11.86
CA ARG A 176 8.71 -7.70 12.51
C ARG A 176 7.30 -8.06 12.05
N LYS A 177 6.31 -7.44 12.68
CA LYS A 177 4.91 -7.42 12.21
C LYS A 177 4.58 -6.05 11.66
N MET A 178 3.82 -6.01 10.58
CA MET A 178 3.12 -4.82 10.12
C MET A 178 1.65 -4.96 10.51
N ARG A 179 1.16 -4.04 11.33
CA ARG A 179 -0.26 -3.90 11.61
C ARG A 179 -0.82 -2.83 10.67
N LEU A 180 -1.82 -3.19 9.90
CA LEU A 180 -2.61 -2.28 9.09
C LEU A 180 -3.94 -2.07 9.80
N HIS A 181 -4.28 -0.82 10.06
CA HIS A 181 -5.60 -0.43 10.55
C HIS A 181 -6.25 0.51 9.53
N LYS A 182 -7.53 0.32 9.21
CA LYS A 182 -8.24 1.10 8.19
C LYS A 182 -9.60 1.57 8.70
N TYR A 183 -10.00 2.77 8.28
CA TYR A 183 -11.30 3.35 8.56
C TYR A 183 -11.97 3.75 7.24
N ASN A 184 -13.25 3.42 7.09
CA ASN A 184 -14.06 3.66 5.90
C ASN A 184 -13.47 3.11 4.57
N PHE A 185 -12.57 2.14 4.70
CA PHE A 185 -12.15 1.25 3.63
C PHE A 185 -12.72 -0.14 3.95
N PRO A 186 -13.86 -0.53 3.39
CA PRO A 186 -14.50 -1.81 3.71
C PRO A 186 -13.72 -3.00 3.16
N ASP A 187 -12.91 -2.82 2.12
CA ASP A 187 -12.25 -3.92 1.42
C ASP A 187 -10.75 -3.97 1.71
N THR A 188 -10.15 -5.14 1.48
CA THR A 188 -8.69 -5.35 1.51
C THR A 188 -8.29 -6.16 0.29
N VAL A 189 -7.40 -5.61 -0.55
CA VAL A 189 -6.83 -6.36 -1.68
C VAL A 189 -5.51 -7.00 -1.27
N ILE A 190 -5.36 -8.28 -1.58
CA ILE A 190 -4.11 -9.02 -1.45
C ILE A 190 -3.58 -9.31 -2.84
N TRP A 191 -2.37 -8.84 -3.13
CA TRP A 191 -1.77 -9.00 -4.44
C TRP A 191 -0.29 -9.39 -4.39
N ASN A 192 0.08 -10.34 -5.24
CA ASN A 192 1.45 -10.66 -5.60
C ASN A 192 1.45 -11.20 -7.04
N PRO A 193 2.29 -10.65 -7.95
CA PRO A 193 2.27 -11.00 -9.37
C PRO A 193 2.79 -12.42 -9.64
N TRP A 194 3.58 -12.98 -8.73
CA TRP A 194 4.33 -14.22 -8.96
C TRP A 194 5.22 -14.14 -10.22
N ILE A 195 5.73 -15.28 -10.66
CA ILE A 195 6.78 -15.38 -11.69
C ILE A 195 6.32 -14.79 -13.03
N ASP A 196 5.23 -15.31 -13.59
CA ASP A 196 4.87 -15.01 -14.98
C ASP A 196 4.37 -13.58 -15.15
N ARG A 197 3.54 -13.06 -14.24
CA ARG A 197 3.09 -11.65 -14.31
C ARG A 197 4.22 -10.66 -14.04
N SER A 198 5.24 -11.04 -13.27
CA SER A 198 6.41 -10.17 -13.07
C SER A 198 7.14 -9.91 -14.39
N ARG A 199 7.34 -10.96 -15.18
CA ARG A 199 8.01 -10.88 -16.49
C ARG A 199 7.24 -10.08 -17.54
N GLU A 200 5.91 -10.01 -17.40
CA GLU A 200 5.05 -9.22 -18.28
C GLU A 200 5.10 -7.72 -17.98
N MET A 201 5.59 -7.31 -16.80
CA MET A 201 5.64 -5.92 -16.36
C MET A 201 7.01 -5.31 -16.66
N SER A 202 7.10 -4.49 -17.72
CA SER A 202 8.35 -3.84 -18.12
C SER A 202 8.99 -2.93 -17.06
N ASP A 203 8.21 -2.49 -16.08
CA ASP A 203 8.61 -1.62 -14.97
C ASP A 203 8.77 -2.37 -13.64
N PHE A 204 8.83 -3.70 -13.67
CA PHE A 204 9.00 -4.58 -12.51
C PHE A 204 10.08 -5.63 -12.80
N GLY A 205 10.97 -5.93 -11.85
CA GLY A 205 11.99 -6.95 -12.06
C GLY A 205 11.43 -8.38 -11.97
N ASP A 206 11.84 -9.26 -12.89
CA ASP A 206 11.38 -10.65 -12.97
C ASP A 206 11.46 -11.44 -11.64
N ASP A 207 12.45 -11.11 -10.81
CA ASP A 207 12.77 -11.78 -9.55
C ASP A 207 12.35 -10.99 -8.30
N GLU A 208 11.59 -9.90 -8.46
CA GLU A 208 11.24 -9.01 -7.34
C GLU A 208 9.98 -9.44 -6.57
N PHE A 209 9.12 -10.27 -7.17
CA PHE A 209 7.88 -10.72 -6.52
C PHE A 209 8.07 -11.41 -5.16
N PRO A 210 9.15 -12.18 -4.88
CA PRO A 210 9.32 -12.79 -3.56
C PRO A 210 9.51 -11.74 -2.47
N ASN A 211 10.00 -10.54 -2.79
CA ASN A 211 10.36 -9.53 -1.80
C ASN A 211 9.27 -8.48 -1.55
N MET A 212 8.07 -8.71 -2.08
CA MET A 212 6.94 -7.80 -1.94
C MET A 212 5.64 -8.53 -1.60
N LEU A 213 4.77 -7.86 -0.85
CA LEU A 213 3.38 -8.26 -0.67
C LEU A 213 2.52 -7.00 -0.70
N CYS A 214 1.49 -6.97 -1.53
CA CYS A 214 0.51 -5.90 -1.48
C CYS A 214 -0.62 -6.30 -0.53
N VAL A 215 -0.88 -5.42 0.43
CA VAL A 215 -2.03 -5.47 1.34
C VAL A 215 -2.64 -4.09 1.33
N GLU A 216 -3.76 -3.94 0.63
CA GLU A 216 -4.23 -2.65 0.16
C GLU A 216 -5.59 -2.33 0.78
N ALA A 217 -5.68 -1.25 1.55
CA ALA A 217 -6.95 -0.77 2.07
C ALA A 217 -7.72 -0.02 0.98
N GLY A 218 -8.99 -0.34 0.76
CA GLY A 218 -9.80 0.34 -0.24
C GLY A 218 -11.31 0.22 -0.07
N ASN A 219 -12.03 0.95 -0.91
CA ASN A 219 -13.44 0.80 -1.21
C ASN A 219 -13.58 0.58 -2.72
N VAL A 220 -13.56 -0.70 -3.10
CA VAL A 220 -13.34 -1.15 -4.48
C VAL A 220 -14.29 -2.25 -4.92
N SER A 221 -14.92 -2.96 -3.97
CA SER A 221 -15.92 -3.98 -4.26
C SER A 221 -17.25 -3.38 -4.71
N ALA A 222 -17.54 -2.17 -4.25
CA ALA A 222 -18.63 -1.31 -4.72
C ALA A 222 -18.14 0.14 -4.80
N PRO A 223 -18.67 0.96 -5.72
CA PRO A 223 -18.34 2.38 -5.77
C PRO A 223 -19.00 3.14 -4.62
N VAL A 224 -18.28 4.12 -4.08
CA VAL A 224 -18.84 5.18 -3.23
C VAL A 224 -19.68 6.09 -4.11
N ILE A 225 -20.88 6.46 -3.65
CA ILE A 225 -21.68 7.53 -4.25
C ILE A 225 -21.52 8.78 -3.40
N LEU A 226 -21.02 9.87 -3.98
CA LEU A 226 -20.82 11.14 -3.29
C LEU A 226 -21.75 12.22 -3.82
N LEU A 227 -22.64 12.69 -2.94
CA LEU A 227 -23.66 13.69 -3.26
C LEU A 227 -23.05 15.11 -3.36
N PRO A 228 -23.70 16.05 -4.07
CA PRO A 228 -23.28 17.45 -4.14
C PRO A 228 -23.04 18.06 -2.75
N GLY A 229 -21.94 18.78 -2.60
CA GLY A 229 -21.58 19.46 -1.35
C GLY A 229 -21.19 18.55 -0.18
N THR A 230 -21.09 17.23 -0.38
CA THR A 230 -20.72 16.28 0.69
C THR A 230 -19.26 15.82 0.57
N ALA A 231 -18.75 15.24 1.66
CA ALA A 231 -17.39 14.72 1.74
C ALA A 231 -17.38 13.25 2.20
N PHE A 232 -16.41 12.50 1.69
CA PHE A 232 -16.04 11.17 2.14
C PHE A 232 -14.70 11.25 2.86
N GLU A 233 -14.59 10.59 4.01
CA GLU A 233 -13.35 10.52 4.78
C GLU A 233 -12.94 9.06 5.00
N ALA A 234 -11.66 8.76 4.81
CA ALA A 234 -11.08 7.45 5.11
C ALA A 234 -9.69 7.61 5.71
N SER A 235 -9.22 6.56 6.37
CA SER A 235 -7.85 6.53 6.88
C SER A 235 -7.22 5.15 6.84
N GLN A 236 -5.89 5.15 6.82
CA GLN A 236 -5.05 3.98 7.02
C GLN A 236 -3.98 4.32 8.06
N ILE A 237 -3.60 3.35 8.88
CA ILE A 237 -2.43 3.41 9.76
C ILE A 237 -1.60 2.17 9.49
N LEU A 238 -0.32 2.38 9.24
CA LEU A 238 0.67 1.32 9.13
C LEU A 238 1.59 1.40 10.34
N GLN A 239 1.57 0.38 11.18
CA GLN A 239 2.32 0.33 12.43
C GLN A 239 3.30 -0.84 12.42
N VAL A 240 4.56 -0.56 12.71
CA VAL A 240 5.59 -1.59 12.85
C VAL A 240 5.68 -2.01 14.31
N ALA A 241 5.48 -3.30 14.58
CA ALA A 241 5.64 -3.90 15.90
C ALA A 241 6.76 -4.95 15.90
N LYS A 242 7.49 -5.07 17.00
CA LYS A 242 8.41 -6.20 17.19
C LYS A 242 7.59 -7.48 17.35
N CYS A 243 8.02 -8.57 16.73
CA CYS A 243 7.64 -9.89 17.25
C CYS A 243 8.28 -10.01 18.64
N PRO A 244 7.53 -10.36 19.71
CA PRO A 244 8.19 -10.81 20.91
C PRO A 244 9.10 -11.97 20.51
N TYR A 245 10.37 -11.87 20.88
CA TYR A 245 11.33 -12.96 20.69
C TYR A 245 10.74 -14.16 21.43
N TYR A 246 10.31 -15.18 20.70
CA TYR A 246 9.93 -16.44 21.33
C TYR A 246 11.23 -17.04 21.86
N LYS A 247 11.52 -16.83 23.16
CA LYS A 247 12.45 -17.71 23.86
C LYS A 247 11.76 -19.07 23.89
N PRO A 248 12.32 -20.12 23.26
CA PRO A 248 11.85 -21.46 23.55
C PRO A 248 11.97 -21.64 25.06
N THR A 249 10.86 -21.92 25.74
CA THR A 249 10.94 -22.46 27.09
C THR A 249 11.76 -23.74 26.99
N LYS A 250 12.70 -23.94 27.92
CA LYS A 250 13.63 -25.08 27.94
C LYS A 250 12.96 -26.46 28.01
N ASP A 251 11.63 -26.54 28.04
CA ASP A 251 10.90 -27.77 28.35
C ASP A 251 10.51 -28.64 27.15
N ARG A 252 10.98 -28.31 25.93
CA ARG A 252 10.93 -29.26 24.80
C ARG A 252 12.15 -29.12 23.89
N LEU A 253 13.34 -29.44 24.41
CA LEU A 253 14.45 -29.87 23.57
C LEU A 253 14.40 -31.39 23.45
N VAL A 254 13.83 -31.88 22.35
CA VAL A 254 14.18 -33.20 21.83
C VAL A 254 15.61 -33.09 21.33
N ASN A 255 16.50 -33.87 21.94
CA ASN A 255 17.91 -33.95 21.57
C ASN A 255 18.05 -34.31 20.09
N ILE A 256 18.54 -33.37 19.29
CA ILE A 256 19.14 -33.67 17.99
C ILE A 256 20.53 -33.06 18.03
N ASN A 257 21.52 -33.92 18.21
CA ASN A 257 22.94 -33.59 18.16
C ASN A 257 23.34 -33.30 16.72
N TYR A 258 23.90 -32.11 16.46
CA TYR A 258 24.84 -31.91 15.38
C TYR A 258 26.04 -31.11 15.89
N ASN A 259 27.22 -31.72 15.74
CA ASN A 259 28.52 -31.19 16.11
C ASN A 259 28.87 -29.92 15.31
N THR A 260 29.39 -28.94 16.06
CA THR A 260 30.44 -27.94 15.74
C THR A 260 30.76 -27.63 14.26
N VAL A 261 30.67 -26.34 13.89
CA VAL A 261 31.79 -25.50 13.45
C VAL A 261 31.49 -24.05 13.85
N GLY A 262 32.42 -23.38 14.52
CA GLY A 262 32.31 -21.98 14.90
C GLY A 262 32.98 -21.07 13.88
N GLU A 263 32.30 -19.99 13.49
CA GLU A 263 32.92 -18.82 12.87
C GLU A 263 32.26 -17.53 13.39
N SER A 264 33.12 -16.60 13.78
CA SER A 264 32.83 -15.26 14.29
C SER A 264 32.48 -14.28 13.17
N TYR A 265 31.36 -13.55 13.31
CA TYR A 265 31.05 -12.40 12.44
C TYR A 265 31.17 -11.07 13.19
N HIS A 266 32.08 -10.23 12.72
CA HIS A 266 32.21 -8.81 13.05
C HIS A 266 30.98 -8.02 12.57
N SER A 267 30.48 -7.10 13.38
CA SER A 267 29.44 -6.15 12.98
C SER A 267 30.05 -4.97 12.22
N THR A 268 29.66 -4.78 10.97
CA THR A 268 29.81 -3.50 10.26
C THR A 268 28.49 -2.76 10.26
N SER A 269 28.54 -1.51 10.69
CA SER A 269 27.45 -0.53 10.70
C SER A 269 27.01 -0.19 9.26
N HIS A 270 25.73 -0.35 8.97
CA HIS A 270 25.11 0.24 7.78
C HIS A 270 24.19 1.39 8.17
N THR A 271 24.50 2.54 7.59
CA THR A 271 23.77 3.80 7.63
C THR A 271 22.34 3.63 7.13
N THR A 272 21.37 3.99 7.97
CA THR A 272 19.96 4.11 7.60
C THR A 272 19.73 5.46 6.92
N GLY A 273 19.41 5.45 5.62
CA GLY A 273 18.88 6.63 4.93
C GLY A 273 17.55 7.07 5.56
N SER A 274 17.41 8.37 5.78
CA SER A 274 16.27 8.97 6.47
C SER A 274 15.12 9.25 5.48
N PHE A 275 13.89 9.35 5.98
CA PHE A 275 12.70 9.69 5.15
C PHE A 275 12.85 11.06 4.44
N ILE A 276 13.68 11.95 4.98
CA ILE A 276 14.05 13.25 4.38
C ILE A 276 14.80 13.05 3.05
N ASP A 277 15.57 11.96 2.93
CA ASP A 277 16.35 11.67 1.71
C ASP A 277 15.41 11.29 0.56
N VAL A 278 14.34 10.54 0.82
CA VAL A 278 13.38 10.13 -0.23
C VAL A 278 12.56 11.31 -0.76
N VAL A 279 12.13 12.24 0.11
CA VAL A 279 11.36 13.42 -0.31
C VAL A 279 12.27 14.45 -1.00
N SER A 280 13.51 14.60 -0.53
CA SER A 280 14.47 15.56 -1.11
C SER A 280 15.11 15.07 -2.42
N GLU A 281 15.21 13.76 -2.66
CA GLU A 281 15.72 13.18 -3.91
C GLU A 281 14.71 13.39 -5.07
N VAL A 282 13.40 13.32 -4.79
CA VAL A 282 12.34 13.63 -5.76
C VAL A 282 12.30 15.12 -6.10
N GLN A 283 12.59 16.01 -5.14
CA GLN A 283 12.65 17.45 -5.38
C GLN A 283 13.93 17.92 -6.09
N ARG A 284 15.10 17.32 -5.77
CA ARG A 284 16.39 17.78 -6.33
C ARG A 284 16.64 17.38 -7.77
N ARG A 285 16.00 16.32 -8.28
CA ARG A 285 16.23 15.83 -9.66
C ARG A 285 15.24 16.36 -10.71
N GLN A 286 14.40 17.34 -10.36
CA GLN A 286 13.38 17.90 -11.25
C GLN A 286 13.43 19.43 -11.39
N MET A 287 14.54 20.08 -11.04
CA MET A 287 14.76 21.45 -11.52
C MET A 287 15.14 21.39 -13.01
N PRO A 288 14.52 22.20 -13.88
CA PRO A 288 15.07 22.41 -15.22
C PRO A 288 16.47 23.01 -15.07
N PHE A 289 17.44 22.44 -15.80
CA PHE A 289 18.65 23.19 -16.10
C PHE A 289 18.22 24.35 -17.00
N ASP A 290 18.34 25.58 -16.49
CA ASP A 290 18.50 26.75 -17.36
C ASP A 290 19.84 26.63 -18.13
#